data_AF-A0AA88KGP6-F1
#
_entry.id   AF-A0AA88KGP6-F1
#
_cell.length_a   1.000
_cell.length_b   1.000
_cell.length_c   1.000
_cell.angle_alpha   90.00
_cell.angle_beta   90.00
_cell.angle_gamma   90.00
#
_symmetry.space_group_name_H-M   'P 1'
#
loop_
_entity.id
_entity.type
_entity.pdbx_description
1 polymer ?
#
loop_
_entity_poly.entity_id
_entity_poly.type
_entity_poly.pdbx_seq_one_letter_code
_entity_poly.pdbx_strand_id
1 'polypeptide(L)'
;MALEFASNLLKHDRVIVLTACLQQPYVFLTQIPHIFKSDKDFVIQVVNRAGSMLEHASEELQKDKEVVLAAVQAYGCALQFALNDLNNDKQVVLTAVKQDGFALEFASHQMALDKEVTLAAAEQCIGSLEYASYELCNDKEFMLQLIHIDCEALEYASQELKKDKEFLLAAITLNEEVLDYVPKQLRYSKEFMLSAIKKNGKAFNYTGLSLRGDQELMLSAIQHDPRVLRYGRNIAREVILEAVKKDGLALMFSGIRNDEEIVLEAIKCNGFANEYTKELMNYRLEHYYSGAYLGKNWDNIH
;
A
#
# COMPACT_ATOMS: atom_id res chain seq x y z
N MET A 1 17.82 39.91 9.33
CA MET A 1 17.95 40.94 10.40
C MET A 1 19.01 42.01 10.06
N ALA A 2 20.22 41.67 9.63
CA ALA A 2 21.26 42.67 9.33
C ALA A 2 20.94 43.59 8.13
N LEU A 3 20.23 43.10 7.10
CA LEU A 3 19.88 43.87 5.90
C LEU A 3 18.89 45.03 6.19
N GLU A 4 18.07 44.88 7.23
CA GLU A 4 17.09 45.88 7.69
C GLU A 4 17.75 47.20 8.09
N PHE A 5 18.87 47.09 8.81
CA PHE A 5 19.66 48.21 9.31
C PHE A 5 20.77 48.64 8.34
N ALA A 6 20.90 47.97 7.19
CA ALA A 6 21.89 48.29 6.19
C ALA A 6 21.56 49.62 5.47
N SER A 7 22.60 50.30 4.98
CA SER A 7 22.44 51.53 4.22
C SER A 7 21.65 51.29 2.92
N ASN A 8 21.01 52.34 2.39
CA ASN A 8 20.26 52.25 1.13
C ASN A 8 21.12 51.70 -0.02
N LEU A 9 22.43 51.99 -0.03
CA LEU A 9 23.34 51.46 -1.04
C LEU A 9 23.44 49.93 -0.98
N LEU A 10 23.55 49.35 0.22
CA LEU A 10 23.67 47.90 0.41
C LEU A 10 22.34 47.16 0.16
N LYS A 11 21.21 47.83 0.36
CA LYS A 11 19.87 47.30 0.04
C LYS A 11 19.59 47.20 -1.47
N HIS A 12 20.43 47.84 -2.30
CA HIS A 12 20.35 47.78 -3.75
C HIS A 12 21.54 47.04 -4.38
N ASP A 13 22.43 46.45 -3.57
CA ASP A 13 23.52 45.62 -4.06
C ASP A 13 23.02 44.19 -4.30
N ARG A 14 23.01 43.76 -5.57
CA ARG A 14 22.50 42.44 -5.98
C ARG A 14 23.15 41.31 -5.20
N VAL A 15 24.47 41.34 -5.02
CA VAL A 15 25.22 40.22 -4.42
C VAL A 15 24.90 40.11 -2.93
N ILE A 16 24.87 41.24 -2.23
CA ILE A 16 24.55 41.28 -0.79
C ILE A 16 23.10 40.85 -0.55
N VAL A 17 22.17 41.39 -1.33
CA VAL A 17 20.73 41.11 -1.22
C VAL A 17 20.44 39.63 -1.55
N LEU A 18 21.04 39.09 -2.61
CA LEU A 18 20.93 37.68 -2.95
C LEU A 18 21.49 36.79 -1.84
N THR A 19 22.70 37.11 -1.34
CA THR A 19 23.33 36.33 -0.26
C THR A 19 22.45 36.32 0.98
N ALA A 20 21.84 37.45 1.32
CA ALA A 20 20.92 37.54 2.45
C ALA A 20 19.68 36.67 2.24
N CYS A 21 19.07 36.68 1.05
CA CYS A 21 17.95 35.80 0.71
C CYS A 21 18.30 34.33 0.75
N LEU A 22 19.47 33.95 0.26
CA LEU A 22 19.89 32.56 0.30
C LEU A 22 20.10 32.11 1.75
N GLN A 23 20.65 32.94 2.63
CA GLN A 23 20.79 32.58 4.05
C GLN A 23 19.45 32.56 4.81
N GLN A 24 18.56 33.50 4.52
CA GLN A 24 17.26 33.64 5.17
C GLN A 24 16.21 34.06 4.12
N PRO A 25 15.49 33.10 3.50
CA PRO A 25 14.53 33.38 2.43
C PRO A 25 13.47 34.42 2.81
N TYR A 26 13.02 34.45 4.07
CA TYR A 26 12.06 35.43 4.58
C TYR A 26 12.50 36.91 4.44
N VAL A 27 13.78 37.19 4.23
CA VAL A 27 14.28 38.55 3.91
C VAL A 27 13.72 39.04 2.57
N PHE A 28 13.44 38.12 1.63
CA PHE A 28 12.79 38.40 0.34
C PHE A 28 11.42 39.07 0.50
N LEU A 29 10.73 38.75 1.59
CA LEU A 29 9.38 39.24 1.86
C LEU A 29 9.35 40.73 2.16
N THR A 30 10.19 41.14 3.12
CA THR A 30 10.04 42.38 3.88
C THR A 30 11.06 43.46 3.52
N GLN A 31 12.22 43.07 2.99
CA GLN A 31 13.39 43.97 2.93
C GLN A 31 13.93 44.18 1.52
N ILE A 32 13.37 43.51 0.51
CA ILE A 32 13.85 43.57 -0.87
C ILE A 32 13.06 44.58 -1.72
N PRO A 33 13.74 45.55 -2.37
CA PRO A 33 13.12 46.45 -3.33
C PRO A 33 12.42 45.71 -4.48
N HIS A 34 11.30 46.28 -4.96
CA HIS A 34 10.49 45.69 -6.05
C HIS A 34 11.30 45.34 -7.31
N ILE A 35 12.39 46.06 -7.60
CA ILE A 35 13.23 45.81 -8.78
C ILE A 35 13.79 44.37 -8.81
N PHE A 36 14.15 43.80 -7.66
CA PHE A 36 14.66 42.42 -7.60
C PHE A 36 13.55 41.37 -7.63
N LYS A 37 12.33 41.72 -7.22
CA LYS A 37 11.15 40.84 -7.33
C LYS A 37 10.68 40.68 -8.78
N SER A 38 11.11 41.57 -9.68
CA SER A 38 10.88 41.50 -11.13
C SER A 38 12.12 41.06 -11.91
N ASP A 39 13.24 40.78 -11.25
CA ASP A 39 14.47 40.34 -11.90
C ASP A 39 14.48 38.81 -12.01
N LYS A 40 14.25 38.29 -13.22
CA LYS A 40 14.10 36.86 -13.48
C LYS A 40 15.26 36.03 -12.93
N ASP A 41 16.51 36.37 -13.25
CA ASP A 41 17.68 35.63 -12.82
C ASP A 41 17.86 35.65 -11.30
N PHE A 42 17.48 36.76 -10.66
CA PHE A 42 17.51 36.90 -9.21
C PHE A 42 16.44 35.99 -8.58
N VAL A 43 15.20 36.08 -9.08
CA VAL A 43 14.07 35.30 -8.57
C VAL A 43 14.32 33.81 -8.75
N ILE A 44 14.82 33.36 -9.90
CA ILE A 44 15.19 31.94 -10.13
C ILE A 44 16.16 31.45 -9.06
N GLN A 45 17.21 32.22 -8.74
CA GLN A 45 18.18 31.84 -7.71
C GLN A 45 17.55 31.74 -6.31
N VAL A 46 16.58 32.60 -5.99
CA VAL A 46 15.85 32.55 -4.72
C VAL A 46 14.89 31.36 -4.67
N VAL A 47 14.05 31.17 -5.68
CA VAL A 47 13.01 30.12 -5.68
C VAL A 47 13.62 28.72 -5.79
N ASN A 48 14.77 28.56 -6.44
CA ASN A 48 15.52 27.29 -6.44
C ASN A 48 15.91 26.82 -5.03
N ARG A 49 16.04 27.74 -4.08
CA ARG A 49 16.33 27.41 -2.68
C ARG A 49 15.08 27.38 -1.81
N ALA A 50 14.09 28.21 -2.12
CA ALA A 50 12.85 28.34 -1.36
C ALA A 50 11.69 28.59 -2.32
N GLY A 51 11.09 27.52 -2.85
CA GLY A 51 10.06 27.61 -3.89
C GLY A 51 8.83 28.44 -3.48
N SER A 52 8.49 28.48 -2.18
CA SER A 52 7.40 29.31 -1.66
C SER A 52 7.61 30.82 -1.87
N MET A 53 8.83 31.27 -2.15
CA MET A 53 9.10 32.68 -2.46
C MET A 53 8.48 33.14 -3.78
N LEU A 54 7.97 32.21 -4.62
CA LEU A 54 7.22 32.53 -5.83
C LEU A 54 6.02 33.45 -5.56
N GLU A 55 5.35 33.29 -4.41
CA GLU A 55 4.24 34.14 -3.94
C GLU A 55 4.57 35.65 -4.00
N HIS A 56 5.84 36.00 -3.84
CA HIS A 56 6.30 37.39 -3.73
C HIS A 56 7.09 37.88 -4.95
N ALA A 57 7.26 37.03 -5.97
CA ALA A 57 7.74 37.49 -7.27
C ALA A 57 6.71 38.44 -7.91
N SER A 58 7.13 39.20 -8.92
CA SER A 58 6.17 39.99 -9.71
C SER A 58 5.16 39.09 -10.41
N GLU A 59 3.96 39.60 -10.67
CA GLU A 59 2.95 38.84 -11.41
C GLU A 59 3.45 38.35 -12.78
N GLU A 60 4.32 39.12 -13.44
CA GLU A 60 4.94 38.73 -14.71
C GLU A 60 5.77 37.44 -14.55
N LEU A 61 6.55 37.34 -13.47
CA LEU A 61 7.37 36.16 -13.18
C LEU A 61 6.57 34.99 -12.62
N GLN A 62 5.43 35.22 -11.94
CA GLN A 62 4.50 34.15 -11.57
C GLN A 62 3.80 33.51 -12.79
N LYS A 63 3.79 34.21 -13.93
CA LYS A 63 3.29 33.72 -15.22
C LYS A 63 4.42 33.14 -16.09
N ASP A 64 5.68 33.31 -15.68
CA ASP A 64 6.83 32.78 -16.39
C ASP A 64 7.04 31.31 -16.03
N LYS A 65 6.88 30.44 -17.02
CA LYS A 65 6.97 28.98 -16.87
C LYS A 65 8.33 28.52 -16.34
N GLU A 66 9.42 29.18 -16.69
CA GLU A 66 10.77 28.79 -16.24
C GLU A 66 10.95 29.09 -14.74
N VAL A 67 10.48 30.26 -14.30
CA VAL A 67 10.50 30.65 -12.88
C VAL A 67 9.62 29.71 -12.06
N VAL A 68 8.42 29.40 -12.55
CA VAL A 68 7.49 28.49 -11.88
C VAL A 68 8.06 27.07 -11.82
N LEU A 69 8.66 26.57 -12.90
CA LEU A 69 9.34 25.27 -12.91
C LEU A 69 10.46 25.21 -11.86
N ALA A 70 11.29 26.25 -11.76
CA ALA A 70 12.33 26.34 -10.75
C ALA A 70 11.74 26.31 -9.31
N ALA A 71 10.62 27.00 -9.10
CA ALA A 71 9.95 27.02 -7.81
C ALA A 71 9.35 25.66 -7.43
N VAL A 72 8.60 25.01 -8.33
CA VAL A 72 7.96 23.71 -8.04
C VAL A 72 8.96 22.56 -7.92
N GLN A 73 10.12 22.65 -8.58
CA GLN A 73 11.22 21.71 -8.37
C GLN A 73 11.82 21.78 -6.97
N ALA A 74 11.81 22.97 -6.36
CA ALA A 74 12.28 23.17 -4.99
C ALA A 74 11.20 22.87 -3.95
N TYR A 75 9.94 23.15 -4.26
CA TYR A 75 8.79 22.95 -3.38
C TYR A 75 7.51 22.79 -4.22
N GLY A 76 6.96 21.57 -4.33
CA GLY A 76 5.88 21.22 -5.25
C GLY A 76 4.62 22.05 -5.04
N CYS A 77 4.24 22.31 -3.78
CA CYS A 77 3.11 23.16 -3.43
C CYS A 77 3.32 24.65 -3.77
N ALA A 78 4.48 25.06 -4.29
CA ALA A 78 4.63 26.37 -4.92
C ALA A 78 3.72 26.54 -6.15
N LEU A 79 3.17 25.45 -6.69
CA LEU A 79 2.16 25.45 -7.76
C LEU A 79 0.97 26.37 -7.43
N GLN A 80 0.61 26.52 -6.15
CA GLN A 80 -0.48 27.39 -5.70
C GLN A 80 -0.28 28.88 -6.06
N PHE A 81 0.97 29.30 -6.30
CA PHE A 81 1.33 30.67 -6.65
C PHE A 81 1.54 30.88 -8.16
N ALA A 82 1.40 29.82 -8.96
CA ALA A 82 1.54 29.91 -10.40
C ALA A 82 0.30 30.60 -11.02
N LEU A 83 0.54 31.54 -11.95
CA LEU A 83 -0.52 32.27 -12.65
C LEU A 83 -0.59 31.84 -14.13
N ASN A 84 -1.53 32.43 -14.89
CA ASN A 84 -1.72 32.19 -16.33
C ASN A 84 -1.97 30.71 -16.68
N ASP A 85 -2.81 30.06 -15.87
CA ASP A 85 -3.20 28.66 -16.02
C ASP A 85 -2.01 27.68 -16.06
N LEU A 86 -0.87 28.04 -15.47
CA LEU A 86 0.28 27.15 -15.35
C LEU A 86 0.01 25.95 -14.43
N ASN A 87 -1.01 26.03 -13.57
CA ASN A 87 -1.55 24.86 -12.87
C ASN A 87 -2.36 23.91 -13.78
N ASN A 88 -2.55 24.26 -15.04
CA ASN A 88 -3.09 23.41 -16.10
C ASN A 88 -2.00 22.97 -17.10
N ASP A 89 -0.77 23.47 -16.98
CA ASP A 89 0.35 23.04 -17.80
C ASP A 89 0.86 21.69 -17.29
N LYS A 90 0.63 20.64 -18.08
CA LYS A 90 0.97 19.26 -17.71
C LYS A 90 2.44 19.08 -17.30
N GLN A 91 3.38 19.79 -17.92
CA GLN A 91 4.80 19.68 -17.54
C GLN A 91 5.06 20.30 -16.17
N VAL A 92 4.50 21.48 -15.90
CA VAL A 92 4.62 22.15 -14.60
C VAL A 92 4.01 21.29 -13.50
N VAL A 93 2.79 20.81 -13.71
CA VAL A 93 2.08 19.99 -12.73
C VAL A 93 2.78 18.65 -12.50
N LEU A 94 3.21 17.94 -13.55
CA LEU A 94 3.99 16.70 -13.38
C LEU A 94 5.28 16.94 -12.59
N THR A 95 5.93 18.08 -12.80
CA THR A 95 7.15 18.43 -12.04
C THR A 95 6.81 18.67 -10.57
N ALA A 96 5.70 19.35 -10.28
CA ALA A 96 5.24 19.62 -8.92
C ALA A 96 4.85 18.34 -8.16
N VAL A 97 4.00 17.49 -8.75
CA VAL A 97 3.49 16.28 -8.07
C VAL A 97 4.56 15.21 -7.87
N LYS A 98 5.58 15.16 -8.74
CA LYS A 98 6.74 14.28 -8.55
C LYS A 98 7.69 14.78 -7.45
N GLN A 99 7.61 16.06 -7.09
CA GLN A 99 8.36 16.63 -5.97
C GLN A 99 7.59 16.43 -4.66
N ASP A 100 6.29 16.71 -4.67
CA ASP A 100 5.36 16.52 -3.56
C ASP A 100 3.98 16.13 -4.10
N GLY A 101 3.53 14.91 -3.80
CA GLY A 101 2.25 14.38 -4.31
C GLY A 101 1.06 15.27 -3.94
N PHE A 102 1.11 15.96 -2.79
CA PHE A 102 0.04 16.87 -2.36
C PHE A 102 -0.07 18.13 -3.22
N ALA A 103 0.91 18.42 -4.09
CA ALA A 103 0.79 19.50 -5.07
C ALA A 103 -0.39 19.31 -6.03
N LEU A 104 -0.97 18.11 -6.12
CA LEU A 104 -2.19 17.83 -6.87
C LEU A 104 -3.37 18.71 -6.41
N GLU A 105 -3.41 19.10 -5.13
CA GLU A 105 -4.42 20.03 -4.57
C GLU A 105 -4.51 21.35 -5.35
N PHE A 106 -3.36 21.83 -5.85
CA PHE A 106 -3.26 23.12 -6.54
C PHE A 106 -3.35 23.01 -8.06
N ALA A 107 -3.40 21.78 -8.59
CA ALA A 107 -3.56 21.53 -10.00
C ALA A 107 -4.98 21.89 -10.46
N SER A 108 -5.14 22.16 -11.76
CA SER A 108 -6.46 22.36 -12.33
C SER A 108 -7.29 21.08 -12.24
N HIS A 109 -8.63 21.20 -12.30
CA HIS A 109 -9.52 20.04 -12.41
C HIS A 109 -9.19 19.14 -13.62
N GLN A 110 -8.72 19.71 -14.74
CA GLN A 110 -8.33 18.92 -15.91
C GLN A 110 -7.08 18.08 -15.63
N MET A 111 -6.16 18.58 -14.81
CA MET A 111 -4.95 17.85 -14.41
C MET A 111 -5.24 16.80 -13.35
N ALA A 112 -6.17 17.06 -12.42
CA ALA A 112 -6.67 16.05 -11.47
C ALA A 112 -7.47 14.92 -12.15
N LEU A 113 -7.93 15.13 -13.39
CA LEU A 113 -8.53 14.10 -14.25
C LEU A 113 -7.50 13.37 -15.12
N ASP A 114 -6.28 13.88 -15.25
CA ASP A 114 -5.24 13.26 -16.06
C ASP A 114 -4.65 12.07 -15.29
N LYS A 115 -4.78 10.87 -15.88
CA LYS A 115 -4.32 9.62 -15.27
C LYS A 115 -2.81 9.62 -14.99
N GLU A 116 -2.00 10.22 -15.87
CA GLU A 116 -0.54 10.24 -15.70
C GLU A 116 -0.14 11.18 -14.56
N VAL A 117 -0.77 12.36 -14.48
CA VAL A 117 -0.56 13.31 -13.38
C VAL A 117 -0.96 12.71 -12.05
N THR A 118 -2.17 12.14 -11.97
CA THR A 118 -2.72 11.58 -10.73
C THR A 118 -1.94 10.35 -10.29
N LEU A 119 -1.52 9.49 -11.23
CA LEU A 119 -0.67 8.34 -10.93
C LEU A 119 0.70 8.79 -10.39
N ALA A 120 1.33 9.79 -11.02
CA ALA A 120 2.61 10.32 -10.55
C ALA A 120 2.51 10.95 -9.14
N ALA A 121 1.39 11.61 -8.83
CA ALA A 121 1.12 12.14 -7.50
C ALA A 121 0.98 11.01 -6.46
N ALA A 122 0.20 9.97 -6.80
CA ALA A 122 -0.07 8.84 -5.92
C ALA A 122 1.17 7.96 -5.69
N GLU A 123 2.03 7.80 -6.70
CA GLU A 123 3.34 7.15 -6.58
C GLU A 123 4.25 7.88 -5.58
N GLN A 124 4.12 9.21 -5.50
CA GLN A 124 4.87 10.02 -4.54
C GLN A 124 4.27 9.95 -3.14
N CYS A 125 2.95 10.01 -3.01
CA CYS A 125 2.23 9.82 -1.75
C CYS A 125 0.77 9.43 -2.01
N ILE A 126 0.34 8.26 -1.53
CA ILE A 126 -1.02 7.76 -1.79
C ILE A 126 -2.12 8.70 -1.26
N GLY A 127 -1.81 9.47 -0.22
CA GLY A 127 -2.70 10.49 0.35
C GLY A 127 -3.07 11.61 -0.62
N SER A 128 -2.31 11.82 -1.71
CA SER A 128 -2.66 12.81 -2.73
C SER A 128 -3.97 12.50 -3.44
N LEU A 129 -4.43 11.24 -3.39
CA LEU A 129 -5.71 10.82 -3.98
C LEU A 129 -6.93 11.50 -3.33
N GLU A 130 -6.78 12.14 -2.17
CA GLU A 130 -7.81 13.04 -1.61
C GLU A 130 -8.20 14.17 -2.59
N TYR A 131 -7.25 14.59 -3.43
CA TYR A 131 -7.41 15.65 -4.42
C TYR A 131 -7.60 15.13 -5.85
N ALA A 132 -7.63 13.81 -6.04
CA ALA A 132 -7.92 13.21 -7.33
C ALA A 132 -9.41 13.38 -7.69
N SER A 133 -9.72 13.36 -9.00
CA SER A 133 -11.11 13.46 -9.43
C SER A 133 -11.93 12.22 -9.02
N TYR A 134 -13.21 12.43 -8.77
CA TYR A 134 -14.14 11.33 -8.48
C TYR A 134 -14.20 10.31 -9.62
N GLU A 135 -14.13 10.78 -10.87
CA GLU A 135 -14.15 9.94 -12.07
C GLU A 135 -12.99 8.94 -12.10
N LEU A 136 -11.78 9.38 -11.73
CA LEU A 136 -10.62 8.50 -11.62
C LEU A 136 -10.75 7.56 -10.42
N CYS A 137 -11.20 8.06 -9.26
CA CYS A 137 -11.46 7.23 -8.09
C CYS A 137 -12.60 6.21 -8.29
N ASN A 138 -13.42 6.38 -9.34
CA ASN A 138 -14.45 5.46 -9.77
C ASN A 138 -14.04 4.61 -11.00
N ASP A 139 -12.85 4.82 -11.56
CA ASP A 139 -12.31 4.01 -12.65
C ASP A 139 -11.66 2.74 -12.08
N LYS A 140 -12.28 1.60 -12.40
CA LYS A 140 -11.87 0.27 -11.94
C LYS A 140 -10.43 -0.07 -12.33
N GLU A 141 -10.04 0.20 -13.57
CA GLU A 141 -8.70 -0.17 -14.07
C GLU A 141 -7.63 0.72 -13.44
N PHE A 142 -7.92 2.02 -13.32
CA PHE A 142 -7.02 2.97 -12.68
C PHE A 142 -6.81 2.65 -11.20
N MET A 143 -7.88 2.40 -10.46
CA MET A 143 -7.77 2.05 -9.04
C MET A 143 -7.05 0.70 -8.83
N LEU A 144 -7.19 -0.27 -9.73
CA LEU A 144 -6.42 -1.51 -9.65
C LEU A 144 -4.91 -1.29 -9.87
N GLN A 145 -4.52 -0.35 -10.74
CA GLN A 145 -3.10 0.02 -10.89
C GLN A 145 -2.55 0.62 -9.60
N LEU A 146 -3.31 1.51 -8.96
CA LEU A 146 -2.91 2.12 -7.68
C LEU A 146 -2.84 1.08 -6.54
N ILE A 147 -3.80 0.17 -6.45
CA ILE A 147 -3.81 -0.92 -5.44
C ILE A 147 -2.59 -1.85 -5.59
N HIS A 148 -2.09 -2.01 -6.81
CA HIS A 148 -0.87 -2.78 -7.05
C HIS A 148 0.37 -2.09 -6.47
N ILE A 149 0.37 -0.76 -6.40
CA ILE A 149 1.43 0.04 -5.78
C ILE A 149 1.26 0.06 -4.26
N ASP A 150 0.06 0.45 -3.80
CA ASP A 150 -0.29 0.56 -2.39
C ASP A 150 -1.77 0.24 -2.17
N CYS A 151 -2.08 -0.70 -1.26
CA CYS A 151 -3.45 -1.10 -0.98
C CYS A 151 -4.28 0.00 -0.29
N GLU A 152 -3.64 0.99 0.34
CA GLU A 152 -4.32 2.16 0.92
C GLU A 152 -5.06 2.97 -0.16
N ALA A 153 -4.71 2.83 -1.44
CA ALA A 153 -5.48 3.36 -2.57
C ALA A 153 -6.97 3.01 -2.49
N LEU A 154 -7.31 1.83 -1.95
CA LEU A 154 -8.68 1.39 -1.81
C LEU A 154 -9.51 2.31 -0.90
N GLU A 155 -8.89 3.05 0.04
CA GLU A 155 -9.57 4.05 0.86
C GLU A 155 -10.10 5.25 0.06
N TYR A 156 -9.50 5.53 -1.10
CA TYR A 156 -9.88 6.64 -1.98
C TYR A 156 -10.85 6.21 -3.09
N ALA A 157 -10.98 4.91 -3.35
CA ALA A 157 -11.95 4.40 -4.32
C ALA A 157 -13.39 4.86 -4.00
N SER A 158 -14.20 5.04 -5.05
CA SER A 158 -15.62 5.38 -4.91
C SER A 158 -16.38 4.36 -4.06
N GLN A 159 -17.52 4.79 -3.50
CA GLN A 159 -18.36 3.90 -2.68
C GLN A 159 -18.97 2.77 -3.51
N GLU A 160 -19.16 3.01 -4.81
CA GLU A 160 -19.61 2.10 -5.83
C GLU A 160 -18.59 0.99 -6.04
N LEU A 161 -17.31 1.36 -6.28
CA LEU A 161 -16.23 0.38 -6.43
C LEU A 161 -16.00 -0.41 -5.13
N LYS A 162 -16.03 0.24 -3.97
CA LYS A 162 -15.91 -0.46 -2.67
C LYS A 162 -17.03 -1.48 -2.40
N LYS A 163 -18.14 -1.42 -3.13
CA LYS A 163 -19.23 -2.39 -3.09
C LYS A 163 -19.22 -3.37 -4.27
N ASP A 164 -18.47 -3.08 -5.32
CA ASP A 164 -18.30 -3.96 -6.47
C ASP A 164 -17.47 -5.18 -6.07
N LYS A 165 -18.17 -6.33 -5.97
CA LYS A 165 -17.56 -7.62 -5.66
C LYS A 165 -16.48 -7.99 -6.68
N GLU A 166 -16.67 -7.71 -7.96
CA GLU A 166 -15.71 -8.10 -8.99
C GLU A 166 -14.43 -7.28 -8.90
N PHE A 167 -14.54 -5.97 -8.65
CA PHE A 167 -13.39 -5.11 -8.39
C PHE A 167 -12.62 -5.56 -7.15
N LEU A 168 -13.31 -5.81 -6.03
CA LEU A 168 -12.65 -6.29 -4.82
C LEU A 168 -11.96 -7.65 -5.02
N LEU A 169 -12.58 -8.57 -5.77
CA LEU A 169 -11.95 -9.85 -6.10
C LEU A 169 -10.72 -9.69 -7.00
N ALA A 170 -10.73 -8.73 -7.92
CA ALA A 170 -9.54 -8.38 -8.70
C ALA A 170 -8.44 -7.78 -7.80
N ALA A 171 -8.79 -6.86 -6.92
CA ALA A 171 -7.88 -6.21 -5.97
C ALA A 171 -7.20 -7.23 -5.03
N ILE A 172 -7.95 -8.19 -4.47
CA ILE A 172 -7.42 -9.28 -3.61
C ILE A 172 -6.38 -10.15 -4.35
N THR A 173 -6.47 -10.24 -5.68
CA THR A 173 -5.50 -11.00 -6.49
C THR A 173 -4.19 -10.23 -6.66
N LEU A 174 -4.24 -8.89 -6.64
CA LEU A 174 -3.08 -8.02 -6.84
C LEU A 174 -2.29 -7.82 -5.55
N ASN A 175 -2.98 -7.60 -4.44
CA ASN A 175 -2.38 -7.36 -3.14
C ASN A 175 -3.20 -8.05 -2.03
N GLU A 176 -2.52 -8.85 -1.20
CA GLU A 176 -3.16 -9.61 -0.13
C GLU A 176 -3.64 -8.75 1.04
N GLU A 177 -3.02 -7.59 1.27
CA GLU A 177 -3.37 -6.64 2.33
C GLU A 177 -4.74 -5.97 2.08
N VAL A 178 -5.24 -6.03 0.84
CA VAL A 178 -6.61 -5.59 0.48
C VAL A 178 -7.69 -6.28 1.33
N LEU A 179 -7.41 -7.49 1.83
CA LEU A 179 -8.34 -8.23 2.70
C LEU A 179 -8.70 -7.46 3.98
N ASP A 180 -7.80 -6.60 4.48
CA ASP A 180 -8.05 -5.73 5.64
C ASP A 180 -9.08 -4.64 5.36
N TYR A 181 -9.24 -4.25 4.10
CA TYR A 181 -10.17 -3.21 3.63
C TYR A 181 -11.51 -3.76 3.13
N VAL A 182 -11.62 -5.08 2.90
CA VAL A 182 -12.88 -5.70 2.45
C VAL A 182 -14.01 -5.36 3.43
N PRO A 183 -15.15 -4.82 2.96
CA PRO A 183 -16.29 -4.47 3.81
C PRO A 183 -16.74 -5.63 4.69
N LYS A 184 -17.02 -5.35 5.97
CA LYS A 184 -17.41 -6.38 6.94
C LYS A 184 -18.58 -7.22 6.44
N GLN A 185 -19.57 -6.62 5.78
CA GLN A 185 -20.73 -7.32 5.23
C GLN A 185 -20.35 -8.42 4.23
N LEU A 186 -19.35 -8.16 3.37
CA LEU A 186 -18.88 -9.15 2.40
C LEU A 186 -18.09 -10.28 3.06
N ARG A 187 -17.45 -10.05 4.20
CA ARG A 187 -16.79 -11.10 5.00
C ARG A 187 -17.78 -12.14 5.55
N TYR A 188 -19.07 -11.79 5.66
CA TYR A 188 -20.16 -12.71 6.01
C TYR A 188 -20.93 -13.24 4.80
N SER A 189 -20.54 -12.89 3.57
CA SER A 189 -21.11 -13.45 2.36
C SER A 189 -20.36 -14.70 1.96
N LYS A 190 -21.02 -15.87 2.08
CA LYS A 190 -20.44 -17.17 1.67
C LYS A 190 -19.98 -17.14 0.21
N GLU A 191 -20.82 -16.64 -0.68
CA GLU A 191 -20.54 -16.55 -2.12
C GLU A 191 -19.28 -15.73 -2.42
N PHE A 192 -19.18 -14.53 -1.82
CA PHE A 192 -18.02 -13.66 -2.00
C PHE A 192 -16.76 -14.29 -1.40
N MET A 193 -16.84 -14.78 -0.16
CA MET A 193 -15.67 -15.38 0.50
C MET A 193 -15.19 -16.64 -0.19
N LEU A 194 -16.08 -17.47 -0.73
CA LEU A 194 -15.69 -18.64 -1.53
C LEU A 194 -14.88 -18.20 -2.76
N SER A 195 -15.32 -17.14 -3.44
CA SER A 195 -14.63 -16.60 -4.61
C SER A 195 -13.29 -15.97 -4.24
N ALA A 196 -13.22 -15.26 -3.11
CA ALA A 196 -12.00 -14.66 -2.59
C ALA A 196 -10.97 -15.73 -2.18
N ILE A 197 -11.41 -16.78 -1.46
CA ILE A 197 -10.54 -17.89 -1.03
C ILE A 197 -9.94 -18.62 -2.22
N LYS A 198 -10.74 -18.90 -3.26
CA LYS A 198 -10.26 -19.53 -4.50
C LYS A 198 -9.15 -18.74 -5.19
N LYS A 199 -9.15 -17.40 -5.03
CA LYS A 199 -8.11 -16.51 -5.58
C LYS A 199 -6.93 -16.38 -4.62
N ASN A 200 -7.19 -16.28 -3.33
CA ASN A 200 -6.19 -16.15 -2.28
C ASN A 200 -6.66 -16.87 -1.00
N GLY A 201 -6.03 -18.01 -0.68
CA GLY A 201 -6.37 -18.83 0.48
C GLY A 201 -6.34 -18.09 1.82
N LYS A 202 -5.50 -17.04 1.96
CA LYS A 202 -5.45 -16.21 3.18
C LYS A 202 -6.77 -15.50 3.47
N ALA A 203 -7.63 -15.30 2.46
CA ALA A 203 -8.96 -14.72 2.63
C ALA A 203 -9.82 -15.48 3.64
N PHE A 204 -9.57 -16.78 3.86
CA PHE A 204 -10.29 -17.54 4.88
C PHE A 204 -10.12 -16.93 6.29
N ASN A 205 -8.96 -16.35 6.61
CA ASN A 205 -8.70 -15.75 7.93
C ASN A 205 -9.62 -14.56 8.21
N TYR A 206 -10.10 -13.91 7.15
CA TYR A 206 -10.97 -12.74 7.20
C TYR A 206 -12.46 -13.11 7.17
N THR A 207 -12.80 -14.38 6.96
CA THR A 207 -14.20 -14.84 7.00
C THR A 207 -14.85 -14.51 8.34
N GLY A 208 -16.10 -14.05 8.27
CA GLY A 208 -16.93 -13.84 9.44
C GLY A 208 -17.05 -15.12 10.27
N LEU A 209 -17.08 -14.98 11.60
CA LEU A 209 -16.98 -16.12 12.52
C LEU A 209 -18.07 -17.19 12.30
N SER A 210 -19.27 -16.79 11.86
CA SER A 210 -20.37 -17.70 11.55
C SER A 210 -20.10 -18.60 10.34
N LEU A 211 -19.21 -18.19 9.44
CA LEU A 211 -18.85 -18.94 8.23
C LEU A 211 -17.62 -19.85 8.41
N ARG A 212 -16.91 -19.74 9.53
CA ARG A 212 -15.70 -20.55 9.78
C ARG A 212 -15.96 -22.04 10.01
N GLY A 213 -17.22 -22.45 10.12
CA GLY A 213 -17.63 -23.85 10.11
C GLY A 213 -18.27 -24.33 8.81
N ASP A 214 -18.31 -23.47 7.79
CA ASP A 214 -18.78 -23.87 6.47
C ASP A 214 -17.76 -24.80 5.81
N GLN A 215 -18.20 -26.03 5.53
CA GLN A 215 -17.33 -27.10 5.02
C GLN A 215 -16.82 -26.79 3.61
N GLU A 216 -17.61 -26.08 2.80
CA GLU A 216 -17.23 -25.74 1.43
C GLU A 216 -16.14 -24.67 1.40
N LEU A 217 -16.27 -23.60 2.21
CA LEU A 217 -15.23 -22.60 2.38
C LEU A 217 -13.94 -23.23 2.91
N MET A 218 -14.05 -24.13 3.90
CA MET A 218 -12.91 -24.82 4.48
C MET A 218 -12.20 -25.72 3.46
N LEU A 219 -12.95 -26.54 2.71
CA LEU A 219 -12.41 -27.39 1.65
C LEU A 219 -11.68 -26.58 0.59
N SER A 220 -12.21 -25.41 0.22
CA SER A 220 -11.56 -24.50 -0.72
C SER A 220 -10.26 -23.94 -0.14
N ALA A 221 -10.26 -23.52 1.13
CA ALA A 221 -9.09 -22.92 1.77
C ALA A 221 -7.94 -23.93 1.98
N ILE A 222 -8.27 -25.18 2.32
CA ILE A 222 -7.32 -26.28 2.49
C ILE A 222 -6.55 -26.60 1.20
N GLN A 223 -7.08 -26.25 0.02
CA GLN A 223 -6.34 -26.40 -1.23
C GLN A 223 -5.11 -25.49 -1.30
N HIS A 224 -5.11 -24.36 -0.58
CA HIS A 224 -4.00 -23.41 -0.54
C HIS A 224 -3.09 -23.63 0.67
N ASP A 225 -3.66 -23.78 1.87
CA ASP A 225 -2.93 -24.06 3.11
C ASP A 225 -3.77 -24.98 4.01
N PRO A 226 -3.44 -26.27 4.15
CA PRO A 226 -4.16 -27.19 5.03
C PRO A 226 -4.17 -26.77 6.51
N ARG A 227 -3.22 -25.93 6.95
CA ARG A 227 -3.13 -25.45 8.34
C ARG A 227 -4.20 -24.41 8.69
N VAL A 228 -4.97 -23.98 7.70
CA VAL A 228 -6.16 -23.12 7.86
C VAL A 228 -7.21 -23.74 8.79
N LEU A 229 -7.17 -25.07 9.00
CA LEU A 229 -7.94 -25.78 10.03
C LEU A 229 -7.90 -25.09 11.39
N ARG A 230 -6.77 -24.43 11.75
CA ARG A 230 -6.61 -23.70 13.03
C ARG A 230 -7.66 -22.61 13.26
N TYR A 231 -8.24 -22.08 12.18
CA TYR A 231 -9.25 -21.04 12.21
C TYR A 231 -10.67 -21.60 12.09
N GLY A 232 -10.82 -22.87 11.69
CA GLY A 232 -12.10 -23.54 11.53
C GLY A 232 -12.86 -23.74 12.83
N ARG A 233 -14.18 -23.90 12.74
CA ARG A 233 -15.05 -24.26 13.88
C ARG A 233 -15.96 -25.43 13.50
N ASN A 234 -16.01 -26.48 14.31
CA ASN A 234 -16.85 -27.66 14.05
C ASN A 234 -16.67 -28.23 12.63
N ILE A 235 -15.41 -28.42 12.21
CA ILE A 235 -15.08 -28.96 10.89
C ILE A 235 -15.38 -30.45 10.84
N ALA A 236 -16.03 -30.89 9.76
CA ALA A 236 -16.40 -32.28 9.55
C ALA A 236 -15.17 -33.16 9.42
N ARG A 237 -15.29 -34.41 9.86
CA ARG A 237 -14.22 -35.41 9.87
C ARG A 237 -13.59 -35.57 8.48
N GLU A 238 -14.43 -35.61 7.45
CA GLU A 238 -14.03 -35.81 6.06
C GLU A 238 -13.15 -34.64 5.57
N VAL A 239 -13.48 -33.41 5.95
CA VAL A 239 -12.70 -32.22 5.59
C VAL A 239 -11.34 -32.22 6.30
N ILE A 240 -11.30 -32.67 7.55
CA ILE A 240 -10.05 -32.84 8.31
C ILE A 240 -9.16 -33.89 7.65
N LEU A 241 -9.73 -35.03 7.27
CA LEU A 241 -9.01 -36.08 6.56
C LEU A 241 -8.42 -35.55 5.23
N GLU A 242 -9.17 -34.76 4.46
CA GLU A 242 -8.66 -34.14 3.22
C GLU A 242 -7.51 -33.16 3.48
N ALA A 243 -7.55 -32.38 4.57
CA ALA A 243 -6.43 -31.52 4.95
C ALA A 243 -5.18 -32.33 5.32
N VAL A 244 -5.38 -33.40 6.10
CA VAL A 244 -4.31 -34.27 6.59
C VAL A 244 -3.63 -35.04 5.45
N LYS A 245 -4.39 -35.48 4.44
CA LYS A 245 -3.84 -36.09 3.23
C LYS A 245 -2.91 -35.14 2.46
N LYS A 246 -3.09 -33.82 2.58
CA LYS A 246 -2.26 -32.81 1.91
C LYS A 246 -1.05 -32.39 2.74
N ASP A 247 -1.24 -32.18 4.04
CA ASP A 247 -0.18 -31.88 4.99
C ASP A 247 -0.54 -32.58 6.31
N GLY A 248 0.16 -33.66 6.65
CA GLY A 248 -0.05 -34.40 7.89
C GLY A 248 0.06 -33.53 9.16
N LEU A 249 0.75 -32.38 9.10
CA LEU A 249 0.81 -31.43 10.21
C LEU A 249 -0.53 -30.70 10.45
N ALA A 250 -1.44 -30.71 9.47
CA ALA A 250 -2.78 -30.15 9.63
C ALA A 250 -3.58 -30.83 10.76
N LEU A 251 -3.26 -32.09 11.09
CA LEU A 251 -3.84 -32.83 12.22
C LEU A 251 -3.65 -32.09 13.54
N MET A 252 -2.52 -31.40 13.73
CA MET A 252 -2.29 -30.58 14.94
C MET A 252 -3.33 -29.48 15.12
N PHE A 253 -4.02 -29.06 14.06
CA PHE A 253 -5.03 -28.01 14.12
C PHE A 253 -6.46 -28.55 14.10
N SER A 254 -6.64 -29.87 14.16
CA SER A 254 -7.94 -30.52 14.16
C SER A 254 -8.47 -30.77 15.58
N GLY A 255 -9.80 -30.91 15.70
CA GLY A 255 -10.46 -31.32 16.95
C GLY A 255 -10.43 -32.82 17.23
N ILE A 256 -9.88 -33.64 16.32
CA ILE A 256 -9.94 -35.11 16.34
C ILE A 256 -8.56 -35.76 16.24
N ARG A 257 -7.62 -35.27 17.06
CA ARG A 257 -6.21 -35.70 17.04
C ARG A 257 -5.95 -37.17 17.38
N ASN A 258 -6.96 -37.87 17.91
CA ASN A 258 -6.87 -39.26 18.33
C ASN A 258 -7.62 -40.23 17.39
N ASP A 259 -8.18 -39.74 16.28
CA ASP A 259 -8.85 -40.59 15.29
C ASP A 259 -7.82 -41.45 14.56
N GLU A 260 -7.84 -42.77 14.82
CA GLU A 260 -6.81 -43.72 14.38
C GLU A 260 -6.56 -43.65 12.86
N GLU A 261 -7.62 -43.59 12.05
CA GLU A 261 -7.50 -43.54 10.59
C GLU A 261 -6.82 -42.25 10.14
N ILE A 262 -7.22 -41.11 10.69
CA ILE A 262 -6.66 -39.80 10.32
C ILE A 262 -5.22 -39.67 10.80
N VAL A 263 -4.89 -40.19 11.98
CA VAL A 263 -3.52 -40.18 12.50
C VAL A 263 -2.61 -41.05 11.61
N LEU A 264 -3.07 -42.24 11.23
CA LEU A 264 -2.33 -43.09 10.29
C LEU A 264 -2.10 -42.38 8.95
N GLU A 265 -3.09 -41.64 8.46
CA GLU A 265 -2.96 -40.87 7.22
C GLU A 265 -1.97 -39.69 7.37
N ALA A 266 -1.99 -38.98 8.50
CA ALA A 266 -1.03 -37.93 8.80
C ALA A 266 0.42 -38.44 8.81
N ILE A 267 0.62 -39.61 9.41
CA ILE A 267 1.93 -40.29 9.48
C ILE A 267 2.41 -40.72 8.09
N LYS A 268 1.52 -41.24 7.23
CA LYS A 268 1.85 -41.58 5.85
C LYS A 268 2.25 -40.34 5.05
N CYS A 269 1.53 -39.23 5.24
CA CYS A 269 1.74 -37.99 4.47
C CYS A 269 3.06 -37.30 4.83
N ASN A 270 3.32 -37.06 6.12
CA ASN A 270 4.53 -36.41 6.60
C ASN A 270 5.28 -37.32 7.58
N GLY A 271 6.29 -38.01 7.08
CA GLY A 271 7.07 -38.99 7.84
C GLY A 271 7.80 -38.49 9.09
N PHE A 272 7.66 -37.21 9.48
CA PHE A 272 8.20 -36.57 10.69
C PHE A 272 7.10 -36.19 11.71
N ALA A 273 6.06 -37.02 11.80
CA ALA A 273 5.14 -37.09 12.91
C ALA A 273 5.82 -37.55 14.23
N ASN A 274 6.96 -36.97 14.62
CA ASN A 274 7.69 -37.33 15.84
C ASN A 274 7.05 -36.77 17.12
N GLU A 275 6.00 -35.94 17.01
CA GLU A 275 5.23 -35.41 18.13
C GLU A 275 3.97 -36.23 18.46
N TYR A 276 3.72 -37.33 17.75
CA TYR A 276 2.58 -38.22 18.01
C TYR A 276 2.97 -39.34 18.97
N THR A 277 1.99 -39.89 19.68
CA THR A 277 2.17 -40.74 20.87
C THR A 277 3.13 -41.91 20.66
N LYS A 278 3.83 -42.30 21.73
CA LYS A 278 4.85 -43.38 21.73
C LYS A 278 4.29 -44.71 21.18
N GLU A 279 3.01 -45.03 21.45
CA GLU A 279 2.37 -46.23 20.89
C GLU A 279 2.29 -46.21 19.36
N LEU A 280 2.06 -45.05 18.75
CA LEU A 280 1.86 -44.93 17.31
C LEU A 280 3.16 -44.92 16.51
N MET A 281 4.25 -44.41 17.10
CA MET A 281 5.59 -44.57 16.54
C MET A 281 5.99 -46.05 16.47
N ASN A 282 5.67 -46.83 17.50
CA ASN A 282 5.91 -48.27 17.54
C ASN A 282 5.09 -49.02 16.47
N TYR A 283 3.80 -48.69 16.30
CA TYR A 283 2.95 -49.29 15.27
C TYR A 283 3.50 -49.06 13.84
N ARG A 284 4.03 -47.85 13.57
CA ARG A 284 4.66 -47.51 12.28
C ARG A 284 5.94 -48.31 12.01
N LEU A 285 6.78 -48.48 13.03
CA LEU A 285 8.01 -49.27 12.93
C LEU A 285 7.72 -50.72 12.57
N GLU A 286 6.67 -51.29 13.16
CA GLU A 286 6.25 -52.67 12.91
C GLU A 286 5.67 -52.87 11.51
N HIS A 287 4.79 -51.98 11.04
CA HIS A 287 3.97 -52.26 9.85
C HIS A 287 4.49 -51.68 8.53
N TYR A 288 5.21 -50.55 8.55
CA TYR A 288 5.58 -49.84 7.30
C TYR A 288 7.07 -49.95 6.94
N TYR A 289 7.92 -50.18 7.92
CA TYR A 289 9.35 -50.38 7.70
C TYR A 289 9.79 -51.83 7.89
N SER A 290 8.84 -52.78 8.05
CA SER A 290 9.13 -54.19 8.32
C SER A 290 10.14 -54.38 9.48
N GLY A 291 10.10 -53.52 10.50
CA GLY A 291 11.07 -53.54 11.59
C GLY A 291 12.47 -52.99 11.25
N ALA A 292 12.70 -52.34 10.10
CA ALA A 292 14.02 -51.89 9.65
C ALA A 292 14.68 -50.82 10.54
N TYR A 293 13.95 -50.19 11.45
CA TYR A 293 14.48 -49.29 12.47
C TYR A 293 14.22 -49.80 13.89
N LEU A 294 14.30 -51.12 14.11
CA LEU A 294 14.58 -51.67 15.45
C LEU A 294 16.10 -51.66 15.70
N GLY A 295 16.68 -50.45 15.66
CA GLY A 295 17.99 -50.21 16.25
C GLY A 295 17.85 -50.34 17.76
N LYS A 296 18.31 -51.47 18.31
CA LYS A 296 18.40 -51.70 19.75
C LYS A 296 19.00 -50.48 20.48
N ASN A 297 18.40 -50.19 21.64
CA ASN A 297 18.90 -49.40 22.78
C ASN A 297 18.30 -48.00 22.95
N TRP A 298 17.18 -47.95 23.65
CA TRP A 298 16.81 -46.82 24.52
C TRP A 298 17.01 -47.12 26.01
N ASP A 299 17.68 -48.24 26.35
CA ASP A 299 17.87 -48.68 27.74
C ASP A 299 19.21 -48.24 28.36
N ASN A 300 19.99 -47.36 27.73
CA ASN A 300 21.25 -46.88 28.31
C ASN A 300 21.46 -45.37 28.06
N ILE A 301 20.74 -44.53 28.81
CA ILE A 301 21.25 -43.21 29.19
C ILE A 301 20.95 -43.04 30.68
N HIS A 302 22.02 -43.07 31.49
CA HIS A 302 22.04 -42.65 32.89
C HIS A 302 21.90 -41.13 32.99
#